data_AF-J9EPH2-F1
#
_entry.id   AF-J9EPH2-F1
#
_cell.length_a   1.000
_cell.length_b   1.000
_cell.length_c   1.000
_cell.angle_alpha   90.00
_cell.angle_beta   90.00
_cell.angle_gamma   90.00
#
_symmetry.space_group_name_H-M   'P 1'
#
loop_
_entity.id
_entity.type
_entity.pdbx_description
1 polymer ?
#
loop_
_entity_poly.entity_id
_entity_poly.type
_entity_poly.pdbx_seq_one_letter_code
_entity_poly.pdbx_strand_id
1 'polypeptide(L)'
;MDNNQTVEKPKNTNLVCNENIAHRKSPELFPENVPGAWDMNRTLTVAAGDFKSSRFRTELDTQDVRLVNELGQFSADQLMEYIRNLQNSAYTLGIEEAKQFSKGKFLRIFEKRSEGSR
;
A
#
# COMPACT_ATOMS: atom_id res chain seq x y z
N MET A 1 -53.24 32.35 7.96
CA MET A 1 -52.85 30.93 7.86
C MET A 1 -51.35 30.89 7.75
N ASP A 2 -50.75 30.14 8.67
CA ASP A 2 -49.43 29.49 8.65
C ASP A 2 -48.17 30.35 8.52
N ASN A 3 -47.72 30.73 9.71
CA ASN A 3 -46.42 31.24 10.07
C ASN A 3 -45.39 30.08 10.02
N ASN A 4 -44.85 29.75 8.84
CA ASN A 4 -43.80 28.73 8.72
C ASN A 4 -42.41 29.36 8.86
N GLN A 5 -42.03 29.69 10.10
CA GLN A 5 -40.64 30.06 10.41
C GLN A 5 -39.78 28.81 10.25
N THR A 6 -39.12 28.72 9.10
CA THR A 6 -38.15 27.66 8.82
C THR A 6 -36.94 27.95 9.69
N VAL A 7 -36.80 27.18 10.77
CA VAL A 7 -35.68 27.26 11.72
C VAL A 7 -34.38 27.03 10.95
N GLU A 8 -33.62 28.10 10.74
CA GLU A 8 -32.26 28.09 10.22
C GLU A 8 -31.42 27.17 11.10
N LYS A 9 -31.16 25.95 10.62
CA LYS A 9 -30.30 24.98 11.33
C LYS A 9 -28.90 25.59 11.41
N PRO A 10 -28.34 25.80 12.61
CA PRO A 10 -27.04 26.43 12.75
C PRO A 10 -26.01 25.63 11.97
N LYS A 11 -25.29 26.33 11.08
CA LYS A 11 -24.16 25.79 10.32
C LYS A 11 -23.10 25.38 11.35
N ASN A 12 -23.12 24.11 11.76
CA ASN A 12 -22.08 23.55 12.61
C ASN A 12 -20.75 23.71 11.87
N THR A 13 -19.96 24.68 12.30
CA THR A 13 -18.60 24.97 11.80
C THR A 13 -17.57 23.95 12.29
N ASN A 14 -18.02 22.95 13.05
CA ASN A 14 -17.15 21.90 13.55
C ASN A 14 -17.04 20.78 12.52
N LEU A 15 -16.10 20.92 11.59
CA LEU A 15 -15.63 19.82 10.74
C LEU A 15 -14.72 18.91 11.58
N VAL A 16 -15.25 18.30 12.64
CA VAL A 16 -14.49 17.32 13.42
C VAL A 16 -14.30 16.09 12.54
N CYS A 17 -13.05 15.84 12.16
CA CYS A 17 -12.67 14.59 11.52
C CYS A 17 -12.64 13.48 12.58
N ASN A 18 -13.71 12.68 12.65
CA ASN A 18 -13.78 11.50 13.54
C ASN A 18 -13.05 10.26 12.95
N GLU A 19 -12.25 10.41 11.90
CA GLU A 19 -11.56 9.26 11.33
C GLU A 19 -10.40 8.80 12.23
N ASN A 20 -10.44 7.53 12.63
CA ASN A 20 -9.35 6.92 13.40
C ASN A 20 -8.32 6.34 12.42
N ILE A 21 -7.23 7.09 12.19
CA ILE A 21 -6.12 6.66 11.33
C ILE A 21 -5.18 5.65 12.02
N ALA A 22 -5.20 5.53 13.35
CA ALA A 22 -4.23 4.72 14.10
C ALA A 22 -4.37 3.21 13.86
N HIS A 23 -5.51 2.74 13.34
CA HIS A 23 -5.76 1.33 13.04
C HIS A 23 -5.76 1.00 11.54
N ARG A 24 -5.43 1.95 10.67
CA ARG A 24 -5.16 1.62 9.27
C ARG A 24 -3.78 0.94 9.20
N LYS A 25 -3.73 -0.37 9.45
CA LYS A 25 -2.62 -1.17 8.92
C LYS A 25 -2.56 -0.90 7.41
N SER A 26 -1.36 -0.83 6.84
CA SER A 26 -1.19 -0.74 5.38
C SER A 26 -2.21 -1.70 4.73
N PRO A 27 -2.98 -1.27 3.72
CA PRO A 27 -4.06 -2.08 3.18
C PRO A 27 -3.59 -3.52 2.98
N GLU A 28 -4.30 -4.48 3.55
CA GLU A 28 -4.04 -5.89 3.24
C GLU A 28 -4.31 -6.04 1.74
N LEU A 29 -3.23 -6.14 0.94
CA LEU A 29 -3.28 -6.05 -0.52
C LEU A 29 -4.29 -7.05 -1.11
N PHE A 30 -4.44 -8.21 -0.45
CA PHE A 30 -5.39 -9.25 -0.82
C PHE A 30 -6.11 -9.79 0.43
N PRO A 31 -7.26 -9.22 0.83
CA PRO A 31 -8.04 -9.74 1.97
C PRO A 31 -8.62 -11.14 1.68
N GLU A 32 -8.69 -11.53 0.41
CA GLU A 32 -9.19 -12.82 -0.03
C GLU A 32 -8.08 -13.87 -0.04
N ASN A 33 -8.31 -15.01 0.62
CA ASN A 33 -7.41 -16.15 0.54
C ASN A 33 -7.57 -16.88 -0.81
N VAL A 34 -6.62 -16.68 -1.72
CA VAL A 34 -6.59 -17.38 -3.01
C VAL A 34 -5.69 -18.63 -2.92
N PRO A 35 -6.23 -19.84 -3.17
CA PRO A 35 -5.44 -21.08 -3.12
C PRO A 35 -4.19 -21.02 -4.00
N GLY A 36 -3.04 -21.40 -3.43
CA GLY A 36 -1.74 -21.43 -4.12
C GLY A 36 -1.06 -20.07 -4.36
N ALA A 37 -1.77 -18.94 -4.18
CA ALA A 37 -1.20 -17.61 -4.38
C ALA A 37 -0.08 -17.32 -3.36
N TRP A 38 -0.23 -17.74 -2.11
CA TRP A 38 0.80 -17.58 -1.07
C TRP A 38 2.05 -18.42 -1.33
N ASP A 39 1.89 -19.64 -1.83
CA ASP A 39 3.01 -20.51 -2.21
C ASP A 39 3.79 -19.91 -3.39
N MET A 40 3.06 -19.40 -4.39
CA MET A 40 3.65 -18.69 -5.51
C MET A 40 4.37 -17.42 -5.05
N ASN A 41 3.74 -16.59 -4.22
CA ASN A 41 4.35 -15.37 -3.68
C ASN A 41 5.66 -15.69 -2.96
N ARG A 42 5.67 -16.69 -2.06
CA ARG A 42 6.88 -17.13 -1.37
C ARG A 42 7.97 -17.54 -2.37
N THR A 43 7.63 -18.31 -3.40
CA THR A 43 8.57 -18.76 -4.43
C THR A 43 9.17 -17.57 -5.18
N LEU A 44 8.33 -16.60 -5.56
CA LEU A 44 8.75 -15.38 -6.26
C LEU A 44 9.62 -14.48 -5.37
N THR A 45 9.27 -14.28 -4.09
CA THR A 45 10.06 -13.48 -3.14
C THR A 45 11.44 -14.12 -2.89
N VAL A 46 11.51 -15.46 -2.82
CA VAL A 46 12.80 -16.15 -2.72
C VAL A 46 13.64 -15.96 -3.98
N ALA A 47 13.02 -16.05 -5.17
CA ALA A 47 13.70 -15.83 -6.45
C ALA A 47 14.18 -14.36 -6.63
N ALA A 48 13.41 -13.39 -6.15
CA ALA A 48 13.77 -11.97 -6.16
C ALA A 48 14.95 -11.66 -5.22
N GLY A 49 15.25 -12.54 -4.27
CA GLY A 49 16.35 -12.34 -3.33
C GLY A 49 16.03 -11.34 -2.21
N ASP A 50 14.76 -11.03 -1.98
CA ASP A 50 14.31 -10.04 -0.99
C ASP A 50 14.54 -10.50 0.45
N PHE A 51 14.76 -11.79 0.69
CA PHE A 51 15.14 -12.34 2.00
C PHE A 51 16.63 -12.18 2.32
N LYS A 52 17.29 -11.09 1.90
CA LYS A 52 18.53 -10.69 2.57
C LYS A 52 18.15 -10.30 4.00
N SER A 53 18.34 -11.28 4.90
CA SER A 53 18.13 -11.24 6.35
C SER A 53 17.90 -9.83 6.92
N SER A 54 16.73 -9.64 7.52
CA SER A 54 16.31 -8.48 8.33
C SER A 54 17.14 -8.35 9.63
N ARG A 55 18.45 -8.53 9.53
CA ARG A 55 19.35 -7.91 10.50
C ARG A 55 19.34 -6.44 10.14
N PHE A 56 19.17 -5.58 11.14
CA PHE A 56 19.43 -4.15 11.00
C PHE A 56 20.75 -4.01 10.23
N ARG A 57 20.67 -3.62 8.95
CA ARG A 57 21.85 -3.47 8.11
C ARG A 57 22.58 -2.25 8.67
N THR A 58 23.52 -2.49 9.56
CA THR A 58 24.43 -1.46 10.06
C THR A 58 25.37 -0.99 8.95
N GLU A 59 25.58 -1.83 7.94
CA GLU A 59 26.36 -1.53 6.75
C GLU A 59 25.46 -0.85 5.72
N LEU A 60 25.63 0.47 5.56
CA LEU A 60 25.08 1.23 4.45
C LEU A 60 25.93 0.96 3.22
N ASP A 61 25.31 0.55 2.11
CA ASP A 61 26.02 0.50 0.85
C ASP A 61 26.18 1.91 0.25
N THR A 62 26.91 2.02 -0.86
CA THR A 62 27.15 3.31 -1.51
C THR A 62 25.87 3.98 -2.02
N GLN A 63 24.82 3.21 -2.31
CA GLN A 63 23.53 3.75 -2.74
C GLN A 63 22.76 4.29 -1.54
N ASP A 64 22.78 3.58 -0.42
CA ASP A 64 22.17 4.02 0.83
C ASP A 64 22.78 5.35 1.31
N VAL A 65 24.11 5.46 1.33
CA VAL A 65 24.80 6.71 1.73
C VAL A 65 24.43 7.87 0.83
N ARG A 66 24.33 7.63 -0.49
CA ARG A 66 23.90 8.65 -1.44
C ARG A 66 22.47 9.10 -1.18
N LEU A 67 21.54 8.18 -0.96
CA LEU A 67 20.15 8.49 -0.67
C LEU A 67 20.02 9.31 0.63
N VAL A 68 20.75 8.93 1.68
CA VAL A 68 20.77 9.71 2.95
C VAL A 68 21.26 11.12 2.71
N ASN A 69 22.33 11.31 1.92
CA ASN A 69 22.85 12.63 1.60
C ASN A 69 21.86 13.45 0.76
N GLU A 70 21.18 12.85 -0.21
CA GLU A 70 20.15 13.49 -1.03
C GLU A 70 18.96 13.93 -0.16
N LEU A 71 18.44 13.05 0.70
CA LEU A 71 17.34 13.37 1.61
C LEU A 71 17.74 14.39 2.69
N GLY A 72 19.00 14.38 3.15
CA GLY A 72 19.51 15.34 4.12
C GLY A 72 19.63 16.77 3.59
N GLN A 73 19.61 16.96 2.26
CA GLN A 73 19.61 18.28 1.63
C GLN A 73 18.21 18.89 1.51
N PHE A 74 17.14 18.12 1.75
CA PHE A 74 15.77 18.60 1.61
C PHE A 74 15.39 19.52 2.78
N SER A 75 14.64 20.57 2.46
CA SER A 75 13.88 21.31 3.47
C SER A 75 12.73 20.45 4.02
N ALA A 76 12.14 20.86 5.14
CA ALA A 76 10.99 20.16 5.71
C ALA A 76 9.82 20.05 4.71
N ASP A 77 9.53 21.10 3.96
CA ASP A 77 8.46 21.10 2.95
C ASP A 77 8.76 20.15 1.79
N GLN A 78 10.01 20.12 1.32
CA GLN A 78 10.45 19.19 0.27
C GLN A 78 10.37 17.74 0.73
N LEU A 79 10.74 17.46 1.98
CA LEU A 79 10.62 16.12 2.56
C LEU A 79 9.15 15.69 2.65
N MET A 80 8.26 16.59 3.06
CA MET A 80 6.82 16.32 3.09
C MET A 80 6.24 16.05 1.70
N GLU A 81 6.66 16.81 0.69
CA GLU A 81 6.29 16.57 -0.71
C GLU A 81 6.80 15.21 -1.20
N TYR A 82 8.07 14.88 -0.91
CA TYR A 82 8.65 13.58 -1.24
C TYR A 82 7.87 12.41 -0.63
N ILE A 83 7.53 12.50 0.66
CA ILE A 83 6.73 11.49 1.35
C ILE A 83 5.35 11.35 0.70
N ARG A 84 4.71 12.46 0.34
CA ARG A 84 3.41 12.44 -0.35
C ARG A 84 3.51 11.76 -1.71
N ASN A 85 4.55 12.04 -2.47
CA ASN A 85 4.80 11.42 -3.78
C ASN A 85 5.06 9.91 -3.64
N LEU A 86 5.83 9.50 -2.63
CA LEU A 86 6.04 8.10 -2.30
C LEU A 86 4.72 7.40 -1.93
N GLN A 87 3.89 8.02 -1.10
CA GLN A 87 2.58 7.50 -0.72
C GLN A 87 1.66 7.33 -1.94
N ASN A 88 1.61 8.33 -2.84
CA ASN A 88 0.84 8.27 -4.07
C ASN A 88 1.33 7.16 -5.01
N SER A 89 2.65 6.97 -5.08
CA SER A 89 3.27 5.92 -5.89
C SER A 89 2.93 4.54 -5.33
N ALA A 90 3.07 4.34 -4.01
CA ALA A 90 2.71 3.09 -3.35
C ALA A 90 1.21 2.78 -3.49
N TYR A 91 0.35 3.78 -3.42
CA TYR A 91 -1.09 3.61 -3.65
C TYR A 91 -1.38 3.16 -5.08
N THR A 92 -0.82 3.84 -6.09
CA THR A 92 -0.99 3.47 -7.50
C THR A 92 -0.50 2.05 -7.77
N LEU A 93 0.69 1.71 -7.25
CA LEU A 93 1.25 0.37 -7.36
C LEU A 93 0.32 -0.68 -6.75
N GLY A 94 -0.21 -0.44 -5.55
CA GLY A 94 -1.16 -1.36 -4.92
C GLY A 94 -2.44 -1.57 -5.73
N ILE A 95 -2.96 -0.54 -6.41
CA ILE A 95 -4.10 -0.68 -7.32
C ILE A 95 -3.75 -1.52 -8.56
N GLU A 96 -2.57 -1.34 -9.12
CA GLU A 96 -2.10 -2.12 -10.26
C GLU A 96 -1.87 -3.59 -9.89
N GLU A 97 -1.23 -3.84 -8.75
CA GLU A 97 -1.04 -5.18 -8.19
C GLU A 97 -2.39 -5.88 -7.94
N ALA A 98 -3.38 -5.17 -7.37
CA ALA A 98 -4.73 -5.68 -7.19
C ALA A 98 -5.40 -6.13 -8.50
N LYS A 99 -5.22 -5.35 -9.57
CA LYS A 99 -5.72 -5.70 -10.92
C LYS A 99 -5.00 -6.92 -11.48
N GLN A 100 -3.68 -6.96 -11.38
CA GLN A 100 -2.88 -8.10 -11.88
C GLN A 100 -3.18 -9.38 -11.11
N PHE A 101 -3.34 -9.30 -9.80
CA PHE A 101 -3.71 -10.44 -8.97
C PHE A 101 -5.10 -10.97 -9.33
N SER A 102 -6.08 -10.07 -9.51
CA SER A 102 -7.43 -10.44 -9.96
C SER A 102 -7.38 -11.14 -11.32
N LYS A 103 -6.58 -10.63 -12.27
CA LYS A 103 -6.35 -11.28 -13.56
C LYS A 103 -5.71 -12.66 -13.40
N GLY A 104 -4.70 -12.79 -12.54
CA GLY A 104 -4.07 -14.07 -12.22
C GLY A 104 -5.05 -15.10 -11.66
N LYS A 105 -5.97 -14.65 -10.79
CA LYS A 105 -7.06 -15.47 -10.23
C LYS A 105 -7.99 -15.98 -11.34
N PHE A 106 -8.45 -15.10 -12.23
CA PHE A 106 -9.30 -15.52 -13.37
C PHE A 106 -8.59 -16.50 -14.30
N LEU A 107 -7.29 -16.31 -14.50
CA LEU A 107 -6.46 -17.20 -15.32
C LEU A 107 -5.99 -18.45 -14.58
N ARG A 108 -6.38 -18.62 -13.31
CA ARG A 108 -6.03 -19.76 -12.44
C ARG A 108 -4.53 -20.05 -12.38
N ILE A 109 -3.70 -19.02 -12.50
CA ILE A 109 -2.23 -19.20 -12.52
C ILE A 109 -1.71 -19.68 -11.16
N PHE A 110 -2.43 -19.37 -10.08
CA PHE A 110 -2.09 -19.75 -8.72
C PHE A 110 -2.38 -21.23 -8.42
N GLU A 111 -3.21 -21.89 -9.23
CA GLU A 111 -3.54 -23.30 -9.05
C GLU A 111 -2.36 -24.18 -9.46
N LYS A 112 -2.03 -25.19 -8.65
CA LYS A 112 -1.08 -26.22 -9.08
C LYS A 112 -1.73 -27.02 -10.20
N ARG A 113 -1.14 -26.97 -11.40
CA ARG A 113 -1.54 -27.87 -12.48
C ARG A 113 -1.40 -29.31 -11.97
N SER A 114 -2.51 -30.04 -11.95
CA SER A 114 -2.42 -31.49 -11.78
C SER A 114 -1.62 -32.02 -12.97
N GLU A 115 -0.49 -32.67 -12.71
CA GLU A 115 0.43 -33.27 -13.70
C GLU A 115 -0.21 -34.44 -14.50
N GLY A 116 -1.54 -34.43 -14.73
CA GLY A 116 -2.29 -35.55 -15.29
C GLY A 116 -3.35 -35.18 -16.34
N SER A 117 -3.38 -33.94 -16.85
CA SER A 117 -4.26 -33.60 -17.99
C SER A 117 -3.43 -33.04 -19.14
N ARG A 118 -2.83 -33.97 -19.89
CA ARG A 118 -2.35 -33.77 -21.25
C ARG A 118 -2.88 -34.90 -22.10
#